data_AF-A0A7X7RZJ6-F1
#
_entry.id   AF-A0A7X7RZJ6-F1
#
_cell.length_a   1.000
_cell.length_b   1.000
_cell.length_c   1.000
_cell.angle_alpha   90.00
_cell.angle_beta   90.00
_cell.angle_gamma   90.00
#
_symmetry.space_group_name_H-M   'P 1'
#
loop_
_entity.id
_entity.type
_entity.pdbx_description
1 polymer ?
#
loop_
_entity_poly.entity_id
_entity_poly.type
_entity_poly.pdbx_seq_one_letter_code
_entity_poly.pdbx_strand_id
1 'polypeptide(L)'
;MKKKTIITVLILLVNTLSVSYAGRKIVVPHDFPTIHAALGEADEGDTVYVSKGVYYENVAMADNVVLMGQDMLRTVIDGRRIGPCVTGADGATVMNFTIRNGTTGVLCKNTRPIIKRNFIVDNKGAGIHALISLPEINNNVIYRNEWTGIFLESCRGTRTSIDHNVILENAYCGIFCAHRTEVLVRNNILSANKQYGIFIAPEARKTRIINNNIFNNRLPFNGNAVVHQSNISKEPIYISPAHPEYNYFVKSVSPCKGTGENGTDIGLITEQMIETMDTDKDGDGIPDDVDQCPEVPEDMDGFEDVDGCPDFDNDKDGIYDAQDQCPNEPEDRDGFQDTDGCPDNDNDKDGILDKNDACPNNPETVNGYKDEDGCPDEKPQEIKQSLILRGVNFKTASAELLEESYYVLEQVFNSLEAYPNIRIEVSGHTDDQGSNDYNLALSYDRAKSVVEYLVMRGVAADRMVARGYGEDKPIAPNTSAEGRAKNRRVEVVPLN
;
A
#
# COMPACT_ATOMS: atom_id res chain seq x y z
N MET A 1 -41.39 65.52 -55.61
CA MET A 1 -41.68 65.35 -54.16
C MET A 1 -42.84 64.37 -53.96
N LYS A 2 -42.58 63.17 -53.47
CA LYS A 2 -43.41 62.45 -52.46
C LYS A 2 -42.74 61.11 -52.13
N LYS A 3 -42.79 60.81 -50.83
CA LYS A 3 -41.89 59.94 -50.04
C LYS A 3 -41.88 58.47 -50.48
N LYS A 4 -40.68 57.87 -50.49
CA LYS A 4 -40.50 56.41 -50.41
C LYS A 4 -40.98 55.96 -49.03
N THR A 5 -42.02 55.13 -48.99
CA THR A 5 -42.45 54.41 -47.80
C THR A 5 -41.50 53.24 -47.59
N ILE A 6 -40.62 53.36 -46.61
CA ILE A 6 -39.83 52.24 -46.09
C ILE A 6 -40.78 51.41 -45.23
N ILE A 7 -41.12 50.21 -45.71
CA ILE A 7 -41.79 49.19 -44.91
C ILE A 7 -40.69 48.49 -44.12
N THR A 8 -40.54 48.87 -42.85
CA THR A 8 -39.72 48.12 -41.89
C THR A 8 -40.49 46.86 -41.51
N VAL A 9 -40.11 45.73 -42.09
CA VAL A 9 -40.56 44.40 -41.65
C VAL A 9 -39.88 44.13 -40.30
N LEU A 10 -40.62 44.29 -39.21
CA LEU A 10 -40.21 43.89 -37.88
C LEU A 10 -40.28 42.35 -37.83
N ILE A 11 -39.16 41.68 -38.10
CA ILE A 11 -38.99 40.26 -37.83
C ILE A 11 -39.01 40.12 -36.30
N LEU A 12 -40.15 39.68 -35.76
CA LEU A 12 -40.23 39.18 -34.40
C LEU A 12 -39.41 37.88 -34.37
N LEU A 13 -38.12 37.98 -34.05
CA LEU A 13 -37.37 36.84 -33.53
C LEU A 13 -38.00 36.47 -32.20
N VAL A 14 -38.95 35.52 -32.23
CA VAL A 14 -39.29 34.75 -31.05
C VAL A 14 -38.06 33.89 -30.79
N ASN A 15 -37.11 34.43 -30.03
CA ASN A 15 -36.16 33.61 -29.31
C ASN A 15 -37.00 32.78 -28.34
N THR A 16 -37.42 31.58 -28.75
CA THR A 16 -37.70 30.53 -27.79
C THR A 16 -36.37 30.22 -27.14
N LEU A 17 -36.08 30.94 -26.06
CA LEU A 17 -35.14 30.49 -25.05
C LEU A 17 -35.66 29.12 -24.62
N SER A 18 -35.15 28.06 -25.26
CA SER A 18 -35.24 26.71 -24.75
C SER A 18 -34.45 26.73 -23.46
N VAL A 19 -35.15 27.06 -22.37
CA VAL A 19 -34.66 26.84 -21.02
C VAL A 19 -34.47 25.33 -20.94
N SER A 20 -33.23 24.89 -21.14
CA SER A 20 -32.78 23.55 -20.78
C SER A 20 -32.92 23.43 -19.27
N TYR A 21 -34.09 23.00 -18.81
CA TYR A 21 -34.20 22.49 -17.44
C TYR A 21 -33.26 21.29 -17.37
N ALA A 22 -32.29 21.33 -16.47
CA ALA A 22 -31.55 20.14 -16.11
C ALA A 22 -32.59 19.13 -15.60
N GLY A 23 -32.74 18.00 -16.29
CA GLY A 23 -33.73 16.99 -15.93
C GLY A 23 -33.55 16.53 -14.49
N ARG A 24 -34.66 16.23 -13.82
CA ARG A 24 -34.62 15.79 -12.41
C ARG A 24 -34.17 14.34 -12.32
N LYS A 25 -33.57 14.01 -11.18
CA LYS A 25 -33.29 12.63 -10.79
C LYS A 25 -34.48 12.10 -9.98
N ILE A 26 -35.11 11.05 -10.48
CA ILE A 26 -36.20 10.32 -9.82
C ILE A 26 -35.62 9.00 -9.31
N VAL A 27 -35.73 8.70 -8.02
CA VAL A 27 -35.13 7.53 -7.38
C VAL A 27 -36.19 6.46 -7.11
N VAL A 28 -35.96 5.24 -7.58
CA VAL A 28 -36.83 4.07 -7.31
C VAL A 28 -36.09 3.11 -6.36
N PRO A 29 -36.72 2.67 -5.25
CA PRO A 29 -38.14 2.82 -4.90
C PRO A 29 -38.48 4.04 -4.01
N HIS A 30 -37.54 4.98 -3.81
CA HIS A 30 -37.72 6.08 -2.84
C HIS A 30 -38.85 7.05 -3.21
N ASP A 31 -38.81 7.62 -4.41
CA ASP A 31 -39.78 8.61 -4.91
C ASP A 31 -41.04 7.92 -5.45
N PHE A 32 -40.87 6.74 -6.04
CA PHE A 32 -41.95 5.91 -6.57
C PHE A 32 -41.70 4.43 -6.25
N PRO A 33 -42.75 3.65 -5.94
CA PRO A 33 -42.59 2.25 -5.53
C PRO A 33 -42.16 1.31 -6.66
N THR A 34 -42.30 1.73 -7.93
CA THR A 34 -42.10 0.89 -9.12
C THR A 34 -41.44 1.69 -10.23
N ILE A 35 -40.70 1.02 -11.11
CA ILE A 35 -40.08 1.66 -12.27
C ILE A 35 -41.16 2.20 -13.22
N HIS A 36 -42.24 1.44 -13.42
CA HIS A 36 -43.34 1.86 -14.29
C HIS A 36 -43.98 3.17 -13.83
N ALA A 37 -44.27 3.33 -12.53
CA ALA A 37 -44.82 4.58 -11.99
C ALA A 37 -43.85 5.76 -12.15
N ALA A 38 -42.55 5.56 -11.90
CA ALA A 38 -41.55 6.61 -12.07
C ALA A 38 -41.45 7.08 -13.53
N LEU A 39 -41.44 6.15 -14.49
CA LEU A 39 -41.41 6.47 -15.92
C LEU A 39 -42.71 7.14 -16.40
N GLY A 40 -43.85 6.80 -15.81
CA GLY A 40 -45.13 7.43 -16.13
C GLY A 40 -45.21 8.91 -15.74
N GLU A 41 -44.42 9.32 -14.76
CA GLU A 41 -44.34 10.71 -14.30
C GLU A 41 -43.12 11.45 -14.84
N ALA A 42 -42.13 10.76 -15.42
CA ALA A 42 -40.88 11.36 -15.89
C ALA A 42 -41.09 12.24 -17.13
N ASP A 43 -40.44 13.41 -17.13
CA ASP A 43 -40.44 14.34 -18.25
C ASP A 43 -39.18 14.19 -19.12
N GLU A 44 -39.19 14.75 -20.33
CA GLU A 44 -38.03 14.73 -21.22
C GLU A 44 -36.78 15.30 -20.54
N GLY A 45 -35.67 14.55 -20.61
CA GLY A 45 -34.40 14.90 -19.97
C GLY A 45 -34.22 14.34 -18.56
N ASP A 46 -35.28 13.82 -17.92
CA ASP A 46 -35.21 13.23 -16.59
C ASP A 46 -34.37 11.94 -16.56
N THR A 47 -33.84 11.64 -15.37
CA THR A 47 -33.17 10.38 -15.07
C THR A 47 -33.93 9.61 -14.00
N VAL A 48 -34.46 8.44 -14.36
CA VAL A 48 -34.99 7.45 -13.42
C VAL A 48 -33.84 6.56 -12.96
N TYR A 49 -33.39 6.78 -11.74
CA TYR A 49 -32.32 6.04 -11.08
C TYR A 49 -32.90 4.93 -10.20
N VAL A 50 -32.53 3.67 -10.46
CA VAL A 50 -33.14 2.50 -9.83
C VAL A 50 -32.14 1.81 -8.92
N SER A 51 -32.43 1.79 -7.62
CA SER A 51 -31.63 1.09 -6.62
C SER A 51 -31.58 -0.42 -6.87
N LYS A 52 -30.52 -1.08 -6.39
CA LYS A 52 -30.36 -2.54 -6.47
C LYS A 52 -31.61 -3.28 -5.97
N GLY A 53 -31.98 -4.36 -6.65
CA GLY A 53 -33.20 -5.11 -6.37
C GLY A 53 -33.77 -5.78 -7.62
N VAL A 54 -34.78 -6.63 -7.42
CA VAL A 54 -35.51 -7.28 -8.51
C VAL A 54 -36.89 -6.64 -8.69
N TYR A 55 -37.10 -6.07 -9.86
CA TYR A 55 -38.32 -5.36 -10.24
C TYR A 55 -39.10 -6.21 -11.24
N TYR A 56 -40.22 -6.77 -10.78
CA TYR A 56 -41.06 -7.68 -11.56
C TYR A 56 -42.05 -6.92 -12.44
N GLU A 57 -41.55 -6.29 -13.49
CA GLU A 57 -42.31 -5.33 -14.29
C GLU A 57 -42.04 -5.48 -15.79
N ASN A 58 -42.99 -5.02 -16.60
CA ASN A 58 -42.79 -4.76 -18.02
C ASN A 58 -42.84 -3.24 -18.19
N VAL A 59 -41.68 -2.62 -18.44
CA VAL A 59 -41.55 -1.16 -18.42
C VAL A 59 -41.58 -0.59 -19.84
N ALA A 60 -42.26 0.54 -20.01
CA ALA A 60 -42.27 1.30 -21.24
C ALA A 60 -41.54 2.62 -20.98
N MET A 61 -40.50 2.88 -21.75
CA MET A 61 -39.72 4.11 -21.65
C MET A 61 -40.54 5.32 -22.09
N ALA A 62 -40.21 6.48 -21.53
CA ALA A 62 -40.64 7.78 -22.04
C ALA A 62 -39.55 8.38 -22.95
N ASP A 63 -39.96 9.25 -23.88
CA ASP A 63 -39.05 9.89 -24.82
C ASP A 63 -38.01 10.75 -24.08
N ASN A 64 -36.76 10.72 -24.54
CA ASN A 64 -35.63 11.46 -23.98
C ASN A 64 -35.37 11.24 -22.46
N VAL A 65 -35.85 10.13 -21.87
CA VAL A 65 -35.60 9.77 -20.47
C VAL A 65 -34.46 8.76 -20.34
N VAL A 66 -33.63 8.94 -19.30
CA VAL A 66 -32.59 7.98 -18.92
C VAL A 66 -33.11 7.05 -17.83
N LEU A 67 -33.19 5.75 -18.10
CA LEU A 67 -33.40 4.71 -17.09
C LEU A 67 -32.04 4.09 -16.75
N MET A 68 -31.61 4.27 -15.51
CA MET A 68 -30.28 3.87 -15.04
C MET A 68 -30.38 3.02 -13.77
N GLY A 69 -29.85 1.80 -13.82
CA GLY A 69 -29.70 0.97 -12.64
C GLY A 69 -28.47 1.38 -11.83
N GLN A 70 -28.56 1.22 -10.51
CA GLN A 70 -27.46 1.40 -9.58
C GLN A 70 -26.31 0.43 -9.87
N ASP A 71 -26.64 -0.83 -10.18
CA ASP A 71 -25.71 -1.92 -10.36
C ASP A 71 -26.18 -2.83 -11.51
N MET A 72 -25.32 -3.06 -12.48
CA MET A 72 -25.68 -3.80 -13.71
C MET A 72 -26.07 -5.27 -13.44
N LEU A 73 -25.55 -5.88 -12.37
CA LEU A 73 -25.81 -7.27 -11.99
C LEU A 73 -26.96 -7.39 -11.00
N ARG A 74 -27.05 -6.44 -10.06
CA ARG A 74 -27.96 -6.49 -8.91
C ARG A 74 -29.22 -5.64 -9.09
N THR A 75 -29.28 -4.78 -10.11
CA THR A 75 -30.52 -4.10 -10.50
C THR A 75 -31.18 -4.86 -11.66
N VAL A 76 -32.24 -5.61 -11.35
CA VAL A 76 -32.86 -6.57 -12.26
C VAL A 76 -34.26 -6.13 -12.67
N ILE A 77 -34.55 -6.11 -13.97
CA ILE A 77 -35.91 -6.03 -14.53
C ILE A 77 -36.32 -7.43 -15.00
N ASP A 78 -37.33 -8.00 -14.34
CA ASP A 78 -37.83 -9.34 -14.62
C ASP A 78 -39.24 -9.30 -15.24
N GLY A 79 -39.33 -9.64 -16.53
CA GLY A 79 -40.56 -9.52 -17.31
C GLY A 79 -41.57 -10.66 -17.12
N ARG A 80 -41.29 -11.65 -16.27
CA ARG A 80 -42.20 -12.77 -15.90
C ARG A 80 -42.83 -13.54 -17.07
N ARG A 81 -42.24 -13.50 -18.25
CA ARG A 81 -42.70 -14.10 -19.52
C ARG A 81 -44.04 -13.55 -20.03
N ILE A 82 -44.48 -12.39 -19.53
CA ILE A 82 -45.79 -11.81 -19.89
C ILE A 82 -45.67 -10.97 -21.16
N GLY A 83 -44.60 -10.18 -21.27
CA GLY A 83 -44.34 -9.30 -22.40
C GLY A 83 -42.86 -8.94 -22.53
N PRO A 84 -42.52 -7.96 -23.38
CA PRO A 84 -41.17 -7.39 -23.41
C PRO A 84 -40.79 -6.83 -22.04
N CYS A 85 -39.59 -7.06 -21.54
CA CYS A 85 -39.18 -6.48 -20.24
C CYS A 85 -39.10 -4.96 -20.33
N VAL A 86 -38.47 -4.45 -21.39
CA VAL A 86 -38.33 -3.03 -21.66
C VAL A 86 -38.84 -2.73 -23.07
N THR A 87 -39.70 -1.73 -23.20
CA THR A 87 -40.09 -1.15 -24.49
C THR A 87 -39.40 0.20 -24.65
N GLY A 88 -38.52 0.33 -25.65
CA GLY A 88 -37.74 1.53 -25.89
C GLY A 88 -38.53 2.66 -26.54
N ALA A 89 -38.16 3.90 -26.23
CA ALA A 89 -38.75 5.14 -26.71
C ALA A 89 -37.73 6.01 -27.48
N ASP A 90 -38.16 7.12 -28.09
CA ASP A 90 -37.26 7.96 -28.91
C ASP A 90 -36.28 8.73 -28.01
N GLY A 91 -34.98 8.66 -28.29
CA GLY A 91 -33.95 9.32 -27.49
C GLY A 91 -33.75 8.75 -26.07
N ALA A 92 -34.55 7.76 -25.67
CA ALA A 92 -34.46 7.14 -24.36
C ALA A 92 -33.16 6.33 -24.19
N THR A 93 -32.57 6.35 -22.99
CA THR A 93 -31.39 5.56 -22.66
C THR A 93 -31.73 4.51 -21.61
N VAL A 94 -31.30 3.26 -21.82
CA VAL A 94 -31.45 2.16 -20.85
C VAL A 94 -30.06 1.62 -20.53
N MET A 95 -29.66 1.68 -19.26
CA MET A 95 -28.34 1.24 -18.85
C MET A 95 -28.24 0.69 -17.42
N ASN A 96 -27.24 -0.16 -17.21
CA ASN A 96 -26.89 -0.78 -15.93
C ASN A 96 -28.01 -1.66 -15.35
N PHE A 97 -28.63 -2.50 -16.18
CA PHE A 97 -29.59 -3.49 -15.71
C PHE A 97 -29.23 -4.92 -16.13
N THR A 98 -29.68 -5.88 -15.31
CA THR A 98 -29.98 -7.22 -15.77
C THR A 98 -31.45 -7.29 -16.21
N ILE A 99 -31.69 -7.51 -17.50
CA ILE A 99 -33.00 -7.57 -18.14
C ILE A 99 -33.27 -9.01 -18.54
N ARG A 100 -34.21 -9.66 -17.85
CA ARG A 100 -34.43 -11.10 -18.02
C ARG A 100 -35.89 -11.50 -18.00
N ASN A 101 -36.12 -12.75 -18.38
CA ASN A 101 -37.41 -13.39 -18.28
C ASN A 101 -38.53 -12.71 -19.09
N GLY A 102 -38.22 -11.93 -20.13
CA GLY A 102 -39.22 -11.35 -21.02
C GLY A 102 -39.68 -12.31 -22.11
N THR A 103 -40.73 -11.93 -22.85
CA THR A 103 -40.97 -12.47 -24.20
C THR A 103 -39.94 -11.95 -25.20
N THR A 104 -39.41 -10.76 -24.93
CA THR A 104 -38.22 -10.12 -25.53
C THR A 104 -37.54 -9.35 -24.39
N GLY A 105 -36.21 -9.25 -24.36
CA GLY A 105 -35.53 -8.43 -23.36
C GLY A 105 -35.85 -6.94 -23.55
N VAL A 106 -35.39 -6.37 -24.67
CA VAL A 106 -35.68 -4.98 -25.07
C VAL A 106 -36.35 -4.95 -26.43
N LEU A 107 -37.54 -4.36 -26.52
CA LEU A 107 -38.26 -4.16 -27.78
C LEU A 107 -38.21 -2.69 -28.19
N CYS A 108 -37.68 -2.41 -29.37
CA CYS A 108 -37.67 -1.09 -29.99
C CYS A 108 -38.58 -1.13 -31.22
N LYS A 109 -39.58 -0.25 -31.27
CA LYS A 109 -40.52 -0.21 -32.40
C LYS A 109 -40.75 1.23 -32.82
N ASN A 110 -40.27 1.59 -34.01
CA ASN A 110 -40.36 2.96 -34.54
C ASN A 110 -39.74 4.01 -33.60
N THR A 111 -38.63 3.67 -32.96
CA THR A 111 -37.93 4.50 -31.95
C THR A 111 -36.42 4.48 -32.16
N ARG A 112 -35.70 5.38 -31.46
CA ARG A 112 -34.23 5.52 -31.52
C ARG A 112 -33.58 5.50 -30.11
N PRO A 113 -33.70 4.40 -29.37
CA PRO A 113 -33.14 4.32 -28.02
C PRO A 113 -31.64 4.02 -28.02
N ILE A 114 -30.97 4.36 -26.93
CA ILE A 114 -29.61 3.96 -26.60
C ILE A 114 -29.70 2.83 -25.56
N ILE A 115 -29.20 1.65 -25.92
CA ILE A 115 -29.17 0.47 -25.05
C ILE A 115 -27.71 0.17 -24.76
N LYS A 116 -27.27 0.43 -23.54
CA LYS A 116 -25.86 0.29 -23.18
C LYS A 116 -25.61 -0.27 -21.80
N ARG A 117 -24.54 -1.05 -21.62
CA ARG A 117 -24.14 -1.59 -20.32
C ARG A 117 -25.27 -2.36 -19.63
N ASN A 118 -25.89 -3.31 -20.34
CA ASN A 118 -26.92 -4.19 -19.78
C ASN A 118 -26.56 -5.67 -19.95
N PHE A 119 -27.00 -6.51 -19.02
CA PHE A 119 -27.09 -7.96 -19.17
C PHE A 119 -28.49 -8.29 -19.67
N ILE A 120 -28.62 -8.79 -20.89
CA ILE A 120 -29.91 -9.12 -21.49
C ILE A 120 -29.97 -10.63 -21.66
N VAL A 121 -30.57 -11.28 -20.67
CA VAL A 121 -30.36 -12.72 -20.45
C VAL A 121 -31.65 -13.50 -20.36
N ASP A 122 -31.58 -14.77 -20.79
CA ASP A 122 -32.63 -15.74 -20.54
C ASP A 122 -34.02 -15.23 -20.98
N ASN A 123 -34.14 -14.50 -22.10
CA ASN A 123 -35.44 -14.07 -22.67
C ASN A 123 -36.00 -15.14 -23.61
N LYS A 124 -37.33 -15.28 -23.69
CA LYS A 124 -38.00 -16.32 -24.47
C LYS A 124 -37.87 -16.09 -25.99
N GLY A 125 -37.76 -14.83 -26.39
CA GLY A 125 -37.58 -14.41 -27.77
C GLY A 125 -36.18 -13.87 -27.99
N ALA A 126 -36.09 -12.72 -28.66
CA ALA A 126 -34.81 -12.05 -28.83
C ALA A 126 -34.36 -11.37 -27.53
N GLY A 127 -33.05 -11.24 -27.34
CA GLY A 127 -32.52 -10.35 -26.31
C GLY A 127 -32.92 -8.91 -26.60
N ILE A 128 -32.54 -8.39 -27.77
CA ILE A 128 -33.00 -7.10 -28.28
C ILE A 128 -33.72 -7.33 -29.62
N HIS A 129 -34.91 -6.76 -29.77
CA HIS A 129 -35.63 -6.74 -31.04
C HIS A 129 -35.88 -5.30 -31.46
N ALA A 130 -35.36 -4.91 -32.62
CA ALA A 130 -35.52 -3.59 -33.19
C ALA A 130 -36.30 -3.67 -34.51
N LEU A 131 -37.49 -3.07 -34.54
CA LEU A 131 -38.42 -3.08 -35.67
C LEU A 131 -38.64 -1.66 -36.20
N ILE A 132 -38.20 -1.39 -37.43
CA ILE A 132 -38.31 -0.07 -38.08
C ILE A 132 -37.72 1.02 -37.16
N SER A 133 -36.58 0.73 -36.54
CA SER A 133 -35.97 1.53 -35.47
C SER A 133 -34.50 1.80 -35.77
N LEU A 134 -33.91 2.78 -35.07
CA LEU A 134 -32.49 3.13 -35.22
C LEU A 134 -31.79 3.11 -33.86
N PRO A 135 -31.71 1.96 -33.17
CA PRO A 135 -31.10 1.91 -31.85
C PRO A 135 -29.57 2.04 -31.91
N GLU A 136 -28.99 2.62 -30.87
CA GLU A 136 -27.56 2.46 -30.58
C GLU A 136 -27.41 1.35 -29.54
N ILE A 137 -26.73 0.27 -29.89
CA ILE A 137 -26.59 -0.91 -29.04
C ILE A 137 -25.12 -1.13 -28.76
N ASN A 138 -24.67 -0.77 -27.55
CA ASN A 138 -23.26 -0.80 -27.24
C ASN A 138 -22.91 -1.31 -25.84
N ASN A 139 -21.81 -2.03 -25.69
CA ASN A 139 -21.34 -2.54 -24.39
C ASN A 139 -22.40 -3.36 -23.64
N ASN A 140 -23.20 -4.18 -24.33
CA ASN A 140 -24.14 -5.10 -23.67
C ASN A 140 -23.61 -6.52 -23.70
N VAL A 141 -24.02 -7.30 -22.70
CA VAL A 141 -23.91 -8.75 -22.69
C VAL A 141 -25.27 -9.34 -23.02
N ILE A 142 -25.35 -10.15 -24.07
CA ILE A 142 -26.61 -10.70 -24.56
C ILE A 142 -26.49 -12.22 -24.65
N TYR A 143 -27.14 -12.90 -23.72
CA TYR A 143 -26.76 -14.25 -23.32
C TYR A 143 -27.95 -15.18 -23.09
N ARG A 144 -27.87 -16.43 -23.56
CA ARG A 144 -28.89 -17.49 -23.35
C ARG A 144 -30.34 -17.11 -23.68
N ASN A 145 -30.56 -16.23 -24.65
CA ASN A 145 -31.92 -15.98 -25.12
C ASN A 145 -32.38 -17.17 -25.99
N GLU A 146 -33.64 -17.58 -25.84
CA GLU A 146 -34.24 -18.75 -26.51
C GLU A 146 -34.42 -18.55 -28.03
N TRP A 147 -34.07 -17.37 -28.56
CA TRP A 147 -33.99 -17.13 -30.00
C TRP A 147 -32.70 -16.41 -30.42
N THR A 148 -32.79 -15.17 -30.87
CA THR A 148 -31.64 -14.39 -31.37
C THR A 148 -31.13 -13.45 -30.29
N GLY A 149 -29.82 -13.19 -30.23
CA GLY A 149 -29.29 -12.13 -29.35
C GLY A 149 -29.87 -10.76 -29.72
N ILE A 150 -29.56 -10.28 -30.92
CA ILE A 150 -30.09 -9.03 -31.48
C ILE A 150 -30.81 -9.30 -32.80
N PHE A 151 -32.10 -9.00 -32.87
CA PHE A 151 -32.90 -9.09 -34.08
C PHE A 151 -33.23 -7.68 -34.61
N LEU A 152 -32.83 -7.39 -35.84
CA LEU A 152 -33.03 -6.11 -36.51
C LEU A 152 -33.89 -6.31 -37.75
N GLU A 153 -35.04 -5.64 -37.81
CA GLU A 153 -35.97 -5.68 -38.91
C GLU A 153 -36.19 -4.28 -39.48
N SER A 154 -35.89 -4.10 -40.76
CA SER A 154 -36.05 -2.82 -41.48
C SER A 154 -35.35 -1.63 -40.80
N CYS A 155 -34.20 -1.87 -40.17
CA CYS A 155 -33.41 -0.85 -39.48
C CYS A 155 -32.41 -0.22 -40.47
N ARG A 156 -32.62 1.05 -40.85
CA ARG A 156 -31.83 1.70 -41.90
C ARG A 156 -31.28 3.05 -41.45
N GLY A 157 -30.02 3.08 -41.07
CA GLY A 157 -29.37 4.31 -40.62
C GLY A 157 -27.87 4.25 -40.78
N THR A 158 -27.28 5.37 -41.19
CA THR A 158 -25.82 5.51 -41.25
C THR A 158 -25.18 5.62 -39.87
N ARG A 159 -25.97 5.91 -38.82
CA ARG A 159 -25.54 6.07 -37.43
C ARG A 159 -25.89 4.89 -36.53
N THR A 160 -26.81 4.01 -36.93
CA THR A 160 -27.18 2.82 -36.17
C THR A 160 -25.99 1.88 -36.11
N SER A 161 -25.39 1.77 -34.92
CA SER A 161 -24.23 0.94 -34.68
C SER A 161 -24.51 -0.11 -33.61
N ILE A 162 -24.05 -1.32 -33.89
CA ILE A 162 -23.98 -2.44 -32.96
C ILE A 162 -22.50 -2.61 -32.63
N ASP A 163 -22.09 -2.12 -31.47
CA ASP A 163 -20.69 -1.85 -31.16
C ASP A 163 -20.27 -2.41 -29.80
N HIS A 164 -19.13 -3.09 -29.70
CA HIS A 164 -18.58 -3.52 -28.41
C HIS A 164 -19.50 -4.41 -27.55
N ASN A 165 -20.39 -5.22 -28.16
CA ASN A 165 -21.25 -6.14 -27.42
C ASN A 165 -20.61 -7.54 -27.33
N VAL A 166 -20.98 -8.28 -26.29
CA VAL A 166 -20.67 -9.71 -26.13
C VAL A 166 -21.97 -10.50 -26.25
N ILE A 167 -22.09 -11.30 -27.31
CA ILE A 167 -23.33 -11.98 -27.70
C ILE A 167 -23.08 -13.47 -27.81
N LEU A 168 -23.51 -14.24 -26.81
CA LEU A 168 -23.18 -15.65 -26.75
C LEU A 168 -24.29 -16.58 -26.28
N GLU A 169 -24.17 -17.85 -26.66
CA GLU A 169 -25.08 -18.94 -26.27
C GLU A 169 -26.58 -18.69 -26.56
N ASN A 170 -26.91 -17.84 -27.54
CA ASN A 170 -28.30 -17.67 -27.95
C ASN A 170 -28.74 -18.85 -28.82
N ALA A 171 -30.01 -19.26 -28.68
CA ALA A 171 -30.51 -20.52 -29.24
C ALA A 171 -30.71 -20.52 -30.76
N TYR A 172 -30.54 -19.38 -31.44
CA TYR A 172 -30.52 -19.28 -32.89
C TYR A 172 -29.25 -18.61 -33.40
N CYS A 173 -29.20 -17.27 -33.40
CA CYS A 173 -27.99 -16.57 -33.82
C CYS A 173 -27.65 -15.39 -32.90
N GLY A 174 -26.42 -14.90 -33.00
CA GLY A 174 -26.00 -13.73 -32.25
C GLY A 174 -26.71 -12.48 -32.77
N ILE A 175 -26.54 -12.15 -34.05
CA ILE A 175 -27.22 -11.03 -34.72
C ILE A 175 -28.00 -11.54 -35.92
N PHE A 176 -29.24 -11.08 -36.09
CA PHE A 176 -30.06 -11.30 -37.29
C PHE A 176 -30.52 -9.97 -37.88
N CYS A 177 -30.06 -9.64 -39.09
CA CYS A 177 -30.61 -8.55 -39.89
C CYS A 177 -31.61 -9.09 -40.92
N ALA A 178 -32.88 -8.73 -40.78
CA ALA A 178 -33.97 -9.07 -41.69
C ALA A 178 -34.48 -7.86 -42.46
N HIS A 179 -35.18 -8.14 -43.57
CA HIS A 179 -35.78 -7.14 -44.45
C HIS A 179 -34.74 -6.08 -44.89
N ARG A 180 -35.16 -4.84 -45.14
CA ARG A 180 -34.27 -3.78 -45.61
C ARG A 180 -33.49 -3.16 -44.45
N THR A 181 -32.59 -3.94 -43.87
CA THR A 181 -31.70 -3.52 -42.77
C THR A 181 -30.31 -3.17 -43.31
N GLU A 182 -29.83 -1.97 -42.99
CA GLU A 182 -28.52 -1.45 -43.38
C GLU A 182 -27.90 -0.77 -42.14
N VAL A 183 -27.06 -1.50 -41.40
CA VAL A 183 -26.43 -1.04 -40.14
C VAL A 183 -24.92 -1.31 -40.14
N LEU A 184 -24.21 -0.75 -39.16
CA LEU A 184 -22.80 -1.07 -38.88
C LEU A 184 -22.70 -2.03 -37.69
N VAL A 185 -22.12 -3.21 -37.91
CA VAL A 185 -21.83 -4.21 -36.88
C VAL A 185 -20.31 -4.28 -36.71
N ARG A 186 -19.80 -3.85 -35.56
CA ARG A 186 -18.36 -3.79 -35.31
C ARG A 186 -17.96 -4.05 -33.87
N ASN A 187 -16.71 -4.48 -33.66
CA ASN A 187 -16.11 -4.70 -32.35
C ASN A 187 -16.93 -5.61 -31.43
N ASN A 188 -17.79 -6.48 -31.95
CA ASN A 188 -18.57 -7.39 -31.13
C ASN A 188 -17.87 -8.74 -31.02
N ILE A 189 -18.03 -9.42 -29.88
CA ILE A 189 -17.76 -10.85 -29.77
C ILE A 189 -19.08 -11.59 -29.95
N LEU A 190 -19.14 -12.48 -30.94
CA LEU A 190 -20.28 -13.37 -31.17
C LEU A 190 -19.82 -14.81 -31.05
N SER A 191 -20.18 -15.48 -29.95
CA SER A 191 -19.65 -16.82 -29.69
C SER A 191 -20.67 -17.85 -29.21
N ALA A 192 -20.46 -19.13 -29.52
CA ALA A 192 -21.31 -20.23 -29.02
C ALA A 192 -22.82 -20.10 -29.32
N ASN A 193 -23.24 -19.27 -30.28
CA ASN A 193 -24.63 -19.22 -30.69
C ASN A 193 -24.98 -20.46 -31.54
N LYS A 194 -26.17 -21.00 -31.33
CA LYS A 194 -26.53 -22.37 -31.78
C LYS A 194 -26.46 -22.58 -33.29
N GLN A 195 -26.79 -21.57 -34.11
CA GLN A 195 -26.80 -21.65 -35.57
C GLN A 195 -25.79 -20.71 -36.21
N TYR A 196 -25.92 -19.40 -36.00
CA TYR A 196 -25.07 -18.41 -36.66
C TYR A 196 -24.47 -17.41 -35.69
N GLY A 197 -23.24 -16.94 -35.92
CA GLY A 197 -22.80 -15.68 -35.32
C GLY A 197 -23.66 -14.53 -35.86
N ILE A 198 -23.65 -14.33 -37.18
CA ILE A 198 -24.42 -13.29 -37.86
C ILE A 198 -25.24 -13.89 -39.01
N PHE A 199 -26.55 -13.65 -39.02
CA PHE A 199 -27.44 -14.00 -40.11
C PHE A 199 -27.93 -12.75 -40.84
N ILE A 200 -27.76 -12.71 -42.16
CA ILE A 200 -28.21 -11.61 -43.02
C ILE A 200 -29.29 -12.11 -43.98
N ALA A 201 -30.45 -11.47 -44.01
CA ALA A 201 -31.47 -11.71 -45.04
C ALA A 201 -31.01 -11.16 -46.41
N PRO A 202 -31.52 -11.67 -47.54
CA PRO A 202 -31.13 -11.19 -48.87
C PRO A 202 -31.22 -9.67 -49.07
N GLU A 203 -32.20 -9.02 -48.45
CA GLU A 203 -32.44 -7.58 -48.54
C GLU A 203 -31.54 -6.74 -47.61
N ALA A 204 -30.86 -7.38 -46.65
CA ALA A 204 -29.99 -6.73 -45.65
C ALA A 204 -28.49 -6.81 -45.98
N ARG A 205 -28.12 -7.26 -47.18
CA ARG A 205 -26.73 -7.50 -47.65
C ARG A 205 -25.78 -6.29 -47.58
N LYS A 206 -26.32 -5.08 -47.44
CA LYS A 206 -25.53 -3.84 -47.31
C LYS A 206 -25.08 -3.55 -45.87
N THR A 207 -25.49 -4.38 -44.92
CA THR A 207 -24.99 -4.33 -43.54
C THR A 207 -23.48 -4.50 -43.54
N ARG A 208 -22.77 -3.58 -42.90
CA ARG A 208 -21.30 -3.58 -42.82
C ARG A 208 -20.88 -4.38 -41.58
N ILE A 209 -20.06 -5.40 -41.77
CA ILE A 209 -19.59 -6.28 -40.70
C ILE A 209 -18.07 -6.20 -40.68
N ILE A 210 -17.50 -5.53 -39.69
CA ILE A 210 -16.05 -5.24 -39.59
C ILE A 210 -15.56 -5.44 -38.16
N ASN A 211 -14.32 -5.87 -37.94
CA ASN A 211 -13.69 -5.90 -36.62
C ASN A 211 -14.47 -6.68 -35.53
N ASN A 212 -15.26 -7.69 -35.89
CA ASN A 212 -15.93 -8.56 -34.93
C ASN A 212 -15.10 -9.83 -34.72
N ASN A 213 -15.20 -10.43 -33.53
CA ASN A 213 -14.73 -11.78 -33.29
C ASN A 213 -15.92 -12.74 -33.35
N ILE A 214 -15.94 -13.62 -34.35
CA ILE A 214 -17.04 -14.56 -34.58
C ILE A 214 -16.51 -15.98 -34.39
N PHE A 215 -16.67 -16.53 -33.19
CA PHE A 215 -15.96 -17.75 -32.78
C PHE A 215 -16.90 -18.83 -32.25
N ASN A 216 -16.66 -20.10 -32.56
CA ASN A 216 -17.41 -21.24 -31.98
C ASN A 216 -18.94 -21.19 -32.17
N ASN A 217 -19.44 -20.55 -33.23
CA ASN A 217 -20.84 -20.70 -33.64
C ASN A 217 -20.93 -21.88 -34.64
N ARG A 218 -22.09 -22.53 -34.79
CA ARG A 218 -22.25 -23.61 -35.80
C ARG A 218 -21.81 -23.14 -37.19
N LEU A 219 -22.18 -21.91 -37.56
CA LEU A 219 -21.62 -21.17 -38.68
C LEU A 219 -21.30 -19.75 -38.23
N PRO A 220 -20.16 -19.15 -38.64
CA PRO A 220 -19.86 -17.78 -38.26
C PRO A 220 -20.89 -16.81 -38.86
N PHE A 221 -21.28 -17.04 -40.11
CA PHE A 221 -22.30 -16.25 -40.81
C PHE A 221 -22.94 -17.05 -41.95
N ASN A 222 -24.06 -16.56 -42.49
CA ASN A 222 -24.71 -17.17 -43.66
C ASN A 222 -24.18 -16.59 -44.99
N GLY A 223 -24.52 -17.22 -46.12
CA GLY A 223 -24.01 -16.84 -47.45
C GLY A 223 -24.47 -15.48 -48.01
N ASN A 224 -25.36 -14.77 -47.30
CA ASN A 224 -25.74 -13.40 -47.66
C ASN A 224 -24.86 -12.35 -46.95
N ALA A 225 -24.16 -12.73 -45.87
CA ALA A 225 -23.36 -11.78 -45.11
C ALA A 225 -22.14 -11.35 -45.93
N VAL A 226 -21.97 -10.03 -46.07
CA VAL A 226 -20.76 -9.43 -46.66
C VAL A 226 -19.85 -9.02 -45.52
N VAL A 227 -18.86 -9.86 -45.23
CA VAL A 227 -17.93 -9.66 -44.11
C VAL A 227 -16.59 -9.10 -44.60
N HIS A 228 -16.02 -8.17 -43.85
CA HIS A 228 -14.69 -7.64 -44.12
C HIS A 228 -13.59 -8.54 -43.54
N GLN A 229 -12.37 -8.47 -44.09
CA GLN A 229 -11.22 -9.27 -43.64
C GLN A 229 -10.73 -8.93 -42.22
N SER A 230 -11.18 -7.81 -41.66
CA SER A 230 -10.81 -7.39 -40.31
C SER A 230 -11.61 -8.09 -39.21
N ASN A 231 -12.63 -8.88 -39.56
CA ASN A 231 -13.25 -9.78 -38.59
C ASN A 231 -12.32 -10.97 -38.32
N ILE A 232 -12.25 -11.38 -37.07
CA ILE A 232 -11.45 -12.51 -36.61
C ILE A 232 -12.35 -13.65 -36.14
N SER A 233 -11.77 -14.84 -35.98
CA SER A 233 -12.45 -16.04 -35.47
C SER A 233 -11.49 -16.75 -34.52
N LYS A 234 -11.25 -16.14 -33.37
CA LYS A 234 -10.31 -16.61 -32.34
C LYS A 234 -11.04 -16.80 -31.03
N GLU A 235 -10.56 -17.72 -30.20
CA GLU A 235 -11.14 -17.96 -28.89
C GLU A 235 -11.06 -16.68 -28.03
N PRO A 236 -12.19 -16.08 -27.64
CA PRO A 236 -12.16 -14.94 -26.74
C PRO A 236 -11.77 -15.43 -25.35
N ILE A 237 -10.74 -14.82 -24.77
CA ILE A 237 -10.32 -15.11 -23.40
C ILE A 237 -10.84 -14.00 -22.51
N TYR A 238 -11.66 -14.36 -21.53
CA TYR A 238 -12.26 -13.42 -20.58
C TYR A 238 -11.58 -13.47 -19.22
N ILE A 239 -11.67 -12.40 -18.42
CA ILE A 239 -11.06 -12.31 -17.08
C ILE A 239 -11.56 -13.46 -16.18
N SER A 240 -12.87 -13.73 -16.17
CA SER A 240 -13.45 -14.83 -15.39
C SER A 240 -14.52 -15.62 -16.18
N PRO A 241 -14.11 -16.68 -16.91
CA PRO A 241 -15.03 -17.50 -17.71
C PRO A 241 -15.85 -18.51 -16.88
N ALA A 242 -15.65 -18.62 -15.56
CA ALA A 242 -16.30 -19.62 -14.70
C ALA A 242 -17.47 -19.09 -13.83
N HIS A 243 -17.59 -17.77 -13.68
CA HIS A 243 -18.63 -17.03 -12.95
C HIS A 243 -18.76 -17.31 -11.44
N PRO A 244 -19.36 -16.34 -10.71
CA PRO A 244 -20.79 -16.51 -10.44
C PRO A 244 -21.74 -15.61 -11.23
N GLU A 245 -21.31 -14.47 -11.78
CA GLU A 245 -22.29 -13.47 -12.23
C GLU A 245 -21.90 -12.59 -13.42
N TYR A 246 -21.29 -13.11 -14.49
CA TYR A 246 -21.47 -12.43 -15.79
C TYR A 246 -20.23 -11.74 -16.42
N ASN A 247 -19.04 -11.73 -15.82
CA ASN A 247 -17.94 -10.87 -16.31
C ASN A 247 -17.36 -11.31 -17.68
N TYR A 248 -17.60 -10.52 -18.74
CA TYR A 248 -17.10 -10.76 -20.10
C TYR A 248 -16.09 -9.73 -20.60
N PHE A 249 -15.25 -9.18 -19.71
CA PHE A 249 -14.09 -8.39 -20.13
C PHE A 249 -12.99 -9.27 -20.70
N VAL A 250 -12.37 -8.83 -21.80
CA VAL A 250 -11.29 -9.57 -22.45
C VAL A 250 -9.99 -9.42 -21.66
N LYS A 251 -9.31 -10.54 -21.38
CA LYS A 251 -7.96 -10.53 -20.76
C LYS A 251 -6.97 -9.80 -21.66
N SER A 252 -5.89 -9.27 -21.09
CA SER A 252 -4.76 -8.68 -21.83
C SER A 252 -4.18 -9.63 -22.89
N VAL A 253 -4.16 -10.94 -22.59
CA VAL A 253 -3.69 -12.00 -23.50
C VAL A 253 -4.72 -12.43 -24.55
N SER A 254 -5.95 -11.91 -24.48
CA SER A 254 -7.02 -12.29 -25.39
C SER A 254 -6.70 -11.82 -26.81
N PRO A 255 -7.01 -12.63 -27.85
CA PRO A 255 -6.86 -12.20 -29.24
C PRO A 255 -7.81 -11.04 -29.62
N CYS A 256 -8.77 -10.73 -28.76
CA CYS A 256 -9.69 -9.61 -28.90
C CYS A 256 -9.11 -8.29 -28.37
N LYS A 257 -7.99 -8.31 -27.64
CA LYS A 257 -7.36 -7.12 -27.07
C LYS A 257 -6.68 -6.30 -28.17
N GLY A 258 -7.04 -5.02 -28.32
CA GLY A 258 -6.44 -4.07 -29.25
C GLY A 258 -6.60 -4.40 -30.74
N THR A 259 -7.46 -5.35 -31.10
CA THR A 259 -7.65 -5.81 -32.50
C THR A 259 -8.89 -5.24 -33.19
N GLY A 260 -9.64 -4.39 -32.49
CA GLY A 260 -10.81 -3.68 -32.98
C GLY A 260 -10.47 -2.48 -33.88
N GLU A 261 -11.52 -1.73 -34.24
CA GLU A 261 -11.36 -0.50 -35.02
C GLU A 261 -10.46 0.49 -34.28
N ASN A 262 -9.45 1.05 -34.96
CA ASN A 262 -8.49 1.99 -34.35
C ASN A 262 -7.73 1.44 -33.13
N GLY A 263 -7.57 0.12 -33.02
CA GLY A 263 -6.87 -0.50 -31.90
C GLY A 263 -7.69 -0.58 -30.62
N THR A 264 -9.01 -0.42 -30.70
CA THR A 264 -9.91 -0.72 -29.56
C THR A 264 -9.95 -2.22 -29.29
N ASP A 265 -10.46 -2.61 -28.12
CA ASP A 265 -10.76 -4.03 -27.88
C ASP A 265 -11.99 -4.47 -28.68
N ILE A 266 -12.06 -5.74 -29.06
CA ILE A 266 -13.28 -6.36 -29.57
C ILE A 266 -14.03 -6.95 -28.36
N GLY A 267 -15.31 -6.64 -28.22
CA GLY A 267 -16.13 -7.00 -27.05
C GLY A 267 -16.38 -5.78 -26.16
N LEU A 268 -16.68 -6.01 -24.88
CA LEU A 268 -16.99 -4.93 -23.94
C LEU A 268 -15.79 -4.00 -23.72
N ILE A 269 -16.04 -2.68 -23.75
CA ILE A 269 -15.06 -1.65 -23.36
C ILE A 269 -15.72 -0.63 -22.45
N THR A 270 -15.26 -0.49 -21.20
CA THR A 270 -15.44 0.75 -20.42
C THR A 270 -14.44 0.86 -19.26
N GLU A 271 -13.70 1.96 -19.17
CA GLU A 271 -12.89 2.38 -18.01
C GLU A 271 -13.73 2.40 -16.72
N GLN A 272 -14.96 2.92 -16.79
CA GLN A 272 -15.91 2.99 -15.67
C GLN A 272 -16.44 1.66 -15.10
N MET A 273 -16.21 0.51 -15.76
CA MET A 273 -16.61 -0.81 -15.22
C MET A 273 -15.44 -1.56 -14.56
N ILE A 274 -14.19 -1.14 -14.80
CA ILE A 274 -13.02 -1.62 -14.07
C ILE A 274 -13.07 -1.06 -12.64
N GLU A 275 -13.41 0.22 -12.50
CA GLU A 275 -13.56 0.91 -11.20
C GLU A 275 -14.70 0.38 -10.29
N THR A 276 -15.55 -0.54 -10.76
CA THR A 276 -16.73 -1.04 -10.00
C THR A 276 -16.78 -2.57 -9.86
N MET A 277 -15.69 -3.28 -10.17
CA MET A 277 -15.62 -4.73 -10.12
C MET A 277 -14.44 -5.24 -9.29
N ASP A 278 -14.34 -4.68 -8.09
CA ASP A 278 -13.49 -5.18 -7.03
C ASP A 278 -13.95 -6.61 -6.67
N THR A 279 -13.24 -7.61 -7.20
CA THR A 279 -13.26 -8.96 -6.64
C THR A 279 -12.11 -9.00 -5.67
N ASP A 280 -12.45 -9.18 -4.41
CA ASP A 280 -11.57 -9.26 -3.26
C ASP A 280 -11.96 -10.57 -2.58
N LYS A 281 -11.24 -11.63 -2.94
CA LYS A 281 -11.68 -13.02 -2.71
C LYS A 281 -11.53 -13.42 -1.25
N ASP A 282 -10.50 -12.95 -0.59
CA ASP A 282 -10.22 -13.16 0.82
C ASP A 282 -10.81 -12.07 1.73
N GLY A 283 -11.25 -10.94 1.16
CA GLY A 283 -12.06 -9.94 1.83
C GLY A 283 -11.24 -8.86 2.55
N ASP A 284 -10.01 -8.63 2.12
CA ASP A 284 -9.08 -7.66 2.71
C ASP A 284 -9.18 -6.25 2.10
N GLY A 285 -10.04 -6.05 1.12
CA GLY A 285 -10.26 -4.75 0.47
C GLY A 285 -9.25 -4.40 -0.62
N ILE A 286 -8.38 -5.33 -1.03
CA ILE A 286 -7.50 -5.22 -2.19
C ILE A 286 -8.07 -6.07 -3.34
N PRO A 287 -8.20 -5.51 -4.56
CA PRO A 287 -8.71 -6.29 -5.68
C PRO A 287 -7.75 -7.43 -6.10
N ASP A 288 -8.29 -8.63 -6.33
CA ASP A 288 -7.60 -9.87 -6.78
C ASP A 288 -6.64 -9.66 -7.98
N ASP A 289 -6.84 -8.63 -8.81
CA ASP A 289 -6.01 -8.35 -9.99
C ASP A 289 -4.78 -7.48 -9.71
N VAL A 290 -4.71 -6.86 -8.52
CA VAL A 290 -3.56 -6.12 -7.99
C VAL A 290 -3.01 -6.70 -6.69
N ASP A 291 -3.77 -7.60 -6.06
CA ASP A 291 -3.38 -8.40 -4.90
C ASP A 291 -2.32 -9.45 -5.27
N GLN A 292 -1.21 -9.48 -4.52
CA GLN A 292 -0.13 -10.46 -4.67
C GLN A 292 -0.45 -11.82 -4.04
N CYS A 293 -1.35 -11.87 -3.06
CA CYS A 293 -1.84 -13.07 -2.41
C CYS A 293 -3.39 -13.20 -2.43
N PRO A 294 -4.06 -13.35 -3.60
CA PRO A 294 -5.54 -13.32 -3.78
C PRO A 294 -6.39 -14.41 -3.11
N GLU A 295 -5.84 -15.15 -2.17
CA GLU A 295 -6.49 -16.25 -1.45
C GLU A 295 -6.28 -16.14 0.06
N VAL A 296 -5.47 -15.17 0.52
CA VAL A 296 -5.05 -15.03 1.91
C VAL A 296 -5.16 -13.55 2.27
N PRO A 297 -6.07 -13.17 3.17
CA PRO A 297 -6.31 -11.78 3.47
C PRO A 297 -5.09 -11.14 4.12
N GLU A 298 -4.81 -9.91 3.73
CA GLU A 298 -3.93 -8.97 4.42
C GLU A 298 -4.24 -8.88 5.93
N ASP A 299 -3.22 -8.77 6.78
CA ASP A 299 -3.39 -8.68 8.24
C ASP A 299 -3.50 -7.26 8.82
N MET A 300 -3.48 -6.24 7.94
CA MET A 300 -3.80 -4.82 8.22
C MET A 300 -3.25 -4.31 9.55
N ASP A 301 -1.94 -4.40 9.74
CA ASP A 301 -1.26 -3.98 10.95
C ASP A 301 -0.52 -2.63 10.80
N GLY A 302 -0.51 -2.06 9.59
CA GLY A 302 0.17 -0.81 9.26
C GLY A 302 1.50 -1.00 8.52
N PHE A 303 1.90 -2.24 8.26
CA PHE A 303 3.09 -2.61 7.50
C PHE A 303 2.69 -3.19 6.14
N GLU A 304 3.27 -2.65 5.06
CA GLU A 304 3.07 -3.09 3.66
C GLU A 304 1.63 -3.41 3.18
N ASP A 305 0.58 -2.95 3.89
CA ASP A 305 -0.88 -3.17 3.70
C ASP A 305 -1.49 -2.92 2.29
N VAL A 306 -0.69 -2.54 1.29
CA VAL A 306 -1.17 -2.16 -0.06
C VAL A 306 -0.98 -3.29 -1.06
N ASP A 307 -0.23 -4.32 -0.70
CA ASP A 307 0.25 -5.32 -1.65
C ASP A 307 -0.58 -6.62 -1.67
N GLY A 308 -1.43 -6.81 -0.65
CA GLY A 308 -2.42 -7.89 -0.56
C GLY A 308 -1.86 -9.17 0.04
N CYS A 309 -0.65 -9.15 0.60
CA CYS A 309 -0.04 -10.30 1.23
C CYS A 309 0.18 -10.04 2.72
N PRO A 310 -0.31 -10.92 3.62
CA PRO A 310 -0.06 -10.75 5.05
C PRO A 310 1.43 -10.91 5.39
N ASP A 311 1.93 -10.00 6.21
CA ASP A 311 3.31 -9.94 6.69
C ASP A 311 3.38 -10.37 8.16
N PHE A 312 3.32 -11.68 8.43
CA PHE A 312 3.28 -12.19 9.82
C PHE A 312 4.54 -11.95 10.69
N ASP A 313 5.60 -11.38 10.11
CA ASP A 313 6.91 -11.09 10.73
C ASP A 313 7.55 -9.93 9.94
N ASN A 314 7.18 -8.72 10.32
CA ASN A 314 7.46 -7.49 9.57
C ASN A 314 8.96 -7.16 9.48
N ASP A 315 9.70 -7.29 10.58
CA ASP A 315 11.13 -6.98 10.64
C ASP A 315 12.07 -8.17 10.36
N LYS A 316 11.48 -9.37 10.23
CA LYS A 316 12.12 -10.60 9.72
C LYS A 316 13.19 -11.13 10.67
N ASP A 317 13.01 -10.93 11.96
CA ASP A 317 13.88 -11.46 13.00
C ASP A 317 13.56 -12.95 13.33
N GLY A 318 12.39 -13.44 12.94
CA GLY A 318 11.90 -14.80 13.15
C GLY A 318 10.92 -14.98 14.31
N ILE A 319 10.43 -13.91 14.93
CA ILE A 319 9.32 -13.85 15.88
C ILE A 319 8.11 -13.26 15.15
N TYR A 320 6.93 -13.86 15.31
CA TYR A 320 5.73 -13.34 14.65
C TYR A 320 5.20 -12.09 15.38
N ASP A 321 4.66 -11.11 14.67
CA ASP A 321 4.24 -9.80 15.24
C ASP A 321 3.28 -9.94 16.43
N ALA A 322 2.42 -10.98 16.41
CA ALA A 322 1.49 -11.27 17.51
C ALA A 322 2.17 -11.70 18.82
N GLN A 323 3.44 -12.08 18.75
CA GLN A 323 4.31 -12.51 19.86
C GLN A 323 5.46 -11.53 20.10
N ASP A 324 5.59 -10.51 19.24
CA ASP A 324 6.65 -9.51 19.25
C ASP A 324 6.21 -8.25 20.01
N GLN A 325 7.04 -7.75 20.93
CA GLN A 325 6.76 -6.52 21.67
C GLN A 325 7.08 -5.24 20.88
N CYS A 326 7.89 -5.33 19.82
CA CYS A 326 8.19 -4.25 18.90
C CYS A 326 8.28 -4.82 17.47
N PRO A 327 7.10 -5.08 16.85
CA PRO A 327 6.96 -5.74 15.54
C PRO A 327 7.58 -5.04 14.32
N ASN A 328 8.45 -4.05 14.49
CA ASN A 328 9.08 -3.31 13.40
C ASN A 328 10.57 -3.03 13.67
N GLU A 329 11.11 -3.56 14.77
CA GLU A 329 12.48 -3.35 15.19
C GLU A 329 13.12 -4.72 15.46
N PRO A 330 14.02 -5.18 14.59
CA PRO A 330 14.50 -6.56 14.69
C PRO A 330 15.35 -6.77 15.94
N GLU A 331 15.09 -7.88 16.62
CA GLU A 331 15.86 -8.41 17.74
C GLU A 331 17.38 -8.51 17.46
N ASP A 332 18.23 -8.10 18.41
CA ASP A 332 19.70 -8.11 18.27
C ASP A 332 20.40 -9.37 18.83
N ARG A 333 19.64 -10.31 19.41
CA ARG A 333 20.06 -11.70 19.75
C ARG A 333 21.44 -11.77 20.41
N ASP A 334 21.62 -11.04 21.49
CA ASP A 334 22.87 -10.97 22.24
C ASP A 334 22.89 -11.92 23.46
N GLY A 335 21.78 -12.61 23.72
CA GLY A 335 21.59 -13.53 24.85
C GLY A 335 20.86 -12.91 26.03
N PHE A 336 20.40 -11.67 25.93
CA PHE A 336 19.56 -10.98 26.88
C PHE A 336 18.17 -10.78 26.29
N GLN A 337 17.14 -11.30 26.97
CA GLN A 337 15.74 -11.10 26.61
C GLN A 337 15.29 -11.42 25.16
N ASP A 338 16.12 -12.10 24.35
CA ASP A 338 15.92 -12.59 22.95
C ASP A 338 14.55 -13.24 22.57
N THR A 339 13.63 -13.43 23.51
CA THR A 339 12.32 -14.06 23.32
C THR A 339 11.17 -13.07 23.19
N ASP A 340 11.39 -11.79 23.42
CA ASP A 340 10.32 -10.78 23.34
C ASP A 340 10.28 -10.00 22.01
N GLY A 341 11.27 -10.21 21.14
CA GLY A 341 11.32 -9.62 19.80
C GLY A 341 11.90 -8.22 19.79
N CYS A 342 12.43 -7.74 20.92
CA CYS A 342 12.91 -6.38 21.02
C CYS A 342 14.40 -6.21 21.17
N PRO A 343 15.00 -5.28 20.40
CA PRO A 343 16.43 -5.02 20.53
C PRO A 343 16.71 -4.32 21.86
N ASP A 344 17.38 -5.03 22.75
CA ASP A 344 17.83 -4.51 24.05
C ASP A 344 19.19 -3.82 23.89
N ASN A 345 19.19 -2.68 23.20
CA ASN A 345 20.42 -1.93 22.90
C ASN A 345 21.17 -1.38 24.14
N ASP A 346 20.56 -1.43 25.33
CA ASP A 346 21.06 -0.99 26.64
C ASP A 346 20.42 -1.89 27.71
N ASN A 347 21.03 -3.07 27.89
CA ASN A 347 20.52 -4.20 28.66
C ASN A 347 20.28 -3.86 30.15
N ASP A 348 21.18 -3.11 30.76
CA ASP A 348 21.11 -2.74 32.18
C ASP A 348 20.52 -1.34 32.46
N LYS A 349 20.25 -0.57 31.40
CA LYS A 349 19.51 0.70 31.41
C LYS A 349 20.22 1.81 32.15
N ASP A 350 21.54 1.83 32.09
CA ASP A 350 22.36 2.89 32.66
C ASP A 350 22.55 4.10 31.72
N GLY A 351 22.17 3.97 30.45
CA GLY A 351 22.24 5.00 29.42
C GLY A 351 23.42 4.85 28.44
N ILE A 352 24.26 3.83 28.59
CA ILE A 352 25.33 3.46 27.68
C ILE A 352 24.86 2.26 26.83
N LEU A 353 24.98 2.37 25.51
CA LEU A 353 24.57 1.27 24.64
C LEU A 353 25.52 0.09 24.76
N ASP A 354 25.02 -1.14 24.76
CA ASP A 354 25.76 -2.41 24.88
C ASP A 354 27.04 -2.50 24.04
N LYS A 355 26.98 -2.03 22.80
CA LYS A 355 28.13 -2.00 21.88
C LYS A 355 29.31 -1.13 22.37
N ASN A 356 29.03 -0.17 23.24
CA ASN A 356 29.96 0.77 23.83
C ASN A 356 30.15 0.51 25.34
N ASP A 357 29.43 -0.47 25.89
CA ASP A 357 29.44 -0.81 27.31
C ASP A 357 30.46 -1.92 27.59
N ALA A 358 31.34 -1.71 28.57
CA ALA A 358 32.32 -2.73 28.96
C ALA A 358 31.74 -3.81 29.88
N CYS A 359 30.62 -3.52 30.54
CA CYS A 359 29.86 -4.40 31.41
C CYS A 359 28.34 -4.41 31.06
N PRO A 360 27.91 -4.82 29.85
CA PRO A 360 26.56 -4.58 29.32
C PRO A 360 25.36 -5.06 30.16
N ASN A 361 25.59 -5.84 31.21
CA ASN A 361 24.56 -6.41 32.06
C ASN A 361 24.66 -5.93 33.52
N ASN A 362 25.52 -4.96 33.83
CA ASN A 362 25.72 -4.44 35.18
C ASN A 362 25.76 -2.91 35.14
N PRO A 363 24.77 -2.23 35.71
CA PRO A 363 24.59 -0.80 35.49
C PRO A 363 25.72 0.03 36.12
N GLU A 364 26.14 1.07 35.41
CA GLU A 364 27.09 2.08 35.85
C GLU A 364 26.70 2.73 37.19
N THR A 365 27.72 3.02 37.99
CA THR A 365 27.56 3.75 39.27
C THR A 365 28.00 5.20 39.10
N VAL A 366 27.05 6.07 38.69
CA VAL A 366 27.31 7.51 38.49
C VAL A 366 27.79 8.19 39.79
N ASN A 367 29.11 8.32 39.93
CA ASN A 367 29.77 8.82 41.14
C ASN A 367 30.82 9.91 40.83
N GLY A 368 31.00 10.26 39.56
CA GLY A 368 32.00 11.20 39.07
C GLY A 368 33.38 10.56 38.93
N TYR A 369 33.46 9.25 38.69
CA TYR A 369 34.67 8.49 38.40
C TYR A 369 34.27 7.43 37.37
N LYS A 370 34.89 7.49 36.19
CA LYS A 370 34.65 6.55 35.06
C LYS A 370 33.20 6.31 34.63
N ASP A 371 32.30 7.24 34.95
CA ASP A 371 30.89 7.27 34.54
C ASP A 371 30.59 7.15 33.01
N GLU A 372 31.58 6.91 32.14
CA GLU A 372 31.44 6.72 30.68
C GLU A 372 31.80 5.30 30.21
N ASP A 373 32.25 4.39 31.08
CA ASP A 373 32.68 3.03 30.68
C ASP A 373 31.64 1.91 30.85
N GLY A 374 30.49 2.20 31.48
CA GLY A 374 29.36 1.28 31.62
C GLY A 374 29.56 0.22 32.70
N CYS A 375 30.54 0.41 33.59
CA CYS A 375 30.89 -0.59 34.57
C CYS A 375 30.75 -0.06 36.00
N PRO A 376 30.03 -0.76 36.89
CA PRO A 376 29.89 -0.33 38.27
C PRO A 376 31.25 -0.26 38.98
N ASP A 377 31.56 0.93 39.49
CA ASP A 377 32.76 1.17 40.28
C ASP A 377 32.51 1.93 41.59
N GLU A 378 33.55 1.96 42.41
CA GLU A 378 33.59 2.78 43.62
C GLU A 378 34.59 3.91 43.43
N LYS A 379 34.11 5.16 43.59
CA LYS A 379 34.99 6.33 43.66
C LYS A 379 36.10 6.13 44.69
N PRO A 380 37.37 6.16 44.28
CA PRO A 380 38.50 6.07 45.21
C PRO A 380 38.45 7.17 46.27
N GLN A 381 39.05 6.93 47.44
CA GLN A 381 39.07 7.94 48.51
C GLN A 381 39.95 9.14 48.15
N GLU A 382 39.44 10.34 48.40
CA GLU A 382 40.18 11.59 48.26
C GLU A 382 41.35 11.70 49.25
N ILE A 383 42.55 12.06 48.77
CA ILE A 383 43.72 12.31 49.63
C ILE A 383 43.57 13.68 50.32
N LYS A 384 42.87 13.73 51.46
CA LYS A 384 42.63 14.95 52.25
C LYS A 384 43.67 15.23 53.33
N GLN A 385 44.49 14.23 53.66
CA GLN A 385 45.51 14.30 54.70
C GLN A 385 46.77 13.56 54.25
N SER A 386 47.87 13.77 54.95
CA SER A 386 49.11 13.03 54.69
C SER A 386 48.89 11.52 54.88
N LEU A 387 49.24 10.74 53.86
CA LEU A 387 49.16 9.28 53.88
C LEU A 387 50.55 8.68 53.75
N ILE A 388 50.91 7.78 54.66
CA ILE A 388 52.10 6.93 54.53
C ILE A 388 51.75 5.79 53.57
N LEU A 389 52.47 5.70 52.44
CA LEU A 389 52.27 4.65 51.44
C LEU A 389 52.90 3.33 51.90
N ARG A 390 52.19 2.62 52.79
CA ARG A 390 52.64 1.32 53.31
C ARG A 390 52.66 0.30 52.17
N GLY A 391 53.80 -0.34 51.94
CA GLY A 391 54.01 -1.31 50.86
C GLY A 391 54.70 -0.75 49.63
N VAL A 392 55.01 0.55 49.59
CA VAL A 392 55.90 1.12 48.56
C VAL A 392 57.35 0.89 48.96
N ASN A 393 58.00 -0.05 48.27
CA ASN A 393 59.35 -0.52 48.54
C ASN A 393 60.28 -0.25 47.35
N PHE A 394 61.57 -0.16 47.63
CA PHE A 394 62.61 0.07 46.63
C PHE A 394 63.68 -1.01 46.72
N LYS A 395 64.38 -1.29 45.60
CA LYS A 395 65.61 -2.08 45.66
C LYS A 395 66.63 -1.43 46.61
N THR A 396 67.45 -2.26 47.23
CA THR A 396 68.43 -1.81 48.23
C THR A 396 69.35 -0.72 47.67
N ALA A 397 69.53 0.37 48.41
CA ALA A 397 70.33 1.53 48.03
C ALA A 397 69.94 2.17 46.67
N SER A 398 68.70 1.94 46.21
CA SER A 398 68.18 2.42 44.92
C SER A 398 66.87 3.19 45.08
N ALA A 399 66.49 3.88 44.01
CA ALA A 399 65.18 4.49 43.78
C ALA A 399 64.28 3.65 42.85
N GLU A 400 64.74 2.47 42.43
CA GLU A 400 63.94 1.53 41.63
C GLU A 400 62.85 0.87 42.49
N LEU A 401 61.59 1.02 42.08
CA LEU A 401 60.42 0.44 42.74
C LEU A 401 60.39 -1.09 42.62
N LEU A 402 59.92 -1.78 43.67
CA LEU A 402 59.62 -3.21 43.61
C LEU A 402 58.22 -3.45 43.03
N GLU A 403 58.01 -4.61 42.40
CA GLU A 403 56.75 -4.98 41.73
C GLU A 403 55.52 -4.87 42.65
N GLU A 404 55.64 -5.31 43.90
CA GLU A 404 54.59 -5.19 44.93
C GLU A 404 54.18 -3.75 45.24
N SER A 405 55.05 -2.77 44.96
CA SER A 405 54.79 -1.35 45.21
C SER A 405 53.75 -0.81 44.24
N TYR A 406 53.65 -1.37 43.04
CA TYR A 406 52.72 -0.89 42.02
C TYR A 406 51.27 -1.04 42.46
N TYR A 407 50.90 -2.08 43.21
CA TYR A 407 49.54 -2.22 43.74
C TYR A 407 49.12 -1.03 44.64
N VAL A 408 50.04 -0.56 45.49
CA VAL A 408 49.78 0.59 46.37
C VAL A 408 49.79 1.89 45.57
N LEU A 409 50.69 2.00 44.58
CA LEU A 409 50.75 3.18 43.71
C LEU A 409 49.54 3.29 42.78
N GLU A 410 48.91 2.18 42.39
CA GLU A 410 47.64 2.19 41.65
C GLU A 410 46.51 2.80 42.48
N GLN A 411 46.45 2.58 43.79
CA GLN A 411 45.45 3.25 44.65
C GLN A 411 45.67 4.77 44.70
N VAL A 412 46.94 5.21 44.72
CA VAL A 412 47.28 6.63 44.64
C VAL A 412 46.90 7.19 43.27
N PHE A 413 47.21 6.47 42.20
CA PHE A 413 46.85 6.82 40.83
C PHE A 413 45.33 6.99 40.68
N ASN A 414 44.53 5.99 41.07
CA ASN A 414 43.07 6.02 40.98
C ASN A 414 42.49 7.22 41.75
N SER A 415 43.04 7.55 42.92
CA SER A 415 42.63 8.75 43.66
C SER A 415 42.98 10.05 42.92
N LEU A 416 44.20 10.16 42.37
CA LEU A 416 44.59 11.34 41.61
C LEU A 416 43.80 11.50 40.30
N GLU A 417 43.42 10.40 39.67
CA GLU A 417 42.54 10.35 38.50
C GLU A 417 41.13 10.85 38.87
N ALA A 418 40.53 10.31 39.94
CA ALA A 418 39.21 10.70 40.42
C ALA A 418 39.09 12.17 40.90
N TYR A 419 40.20 12.79 41.28
CA TYR A 419 40.23 14.16 41.81
C TYR A 419 41.24 15.06 41.08
N PRO A 420 40.93 15.56 39.86
CA PRO A 420 41.88 16.25 38.98
C PRO A 420 42.45 17.56 39.55
N ASN A 421 41.77 18.17 40.52
CA ASN A 421 42.22 19.42 41.14
C ASN A 421 43.22 19.21 42.29
N ILE A 422 43.35 17.97 42.79
CA ILE A 422 44.28 17.70 43.88
C ILE A 422 45.70 17.75 43.35
N ARG A 423 46.53 18.49 44.08
CA ARG A 423 47.98 18.47 43.95
C ARG A 423 48.56 17.78 45.16
N ILE A 424 49.63 17.01 44.97
CA ILE A 424 50.29 16.32 46.07
C ILE A 424 51.79 16.62 46.09
N GLU A 425 52.36 16.64 47.29
CA GLU A 425 53.77 16.43 47.50
C GLU A 425 54.00 14.93 47.71
N VAL A 426 54.92 14.36 46.94
CA VAL A 426 55.46 13.03 47.22
C VAL A 426 56.72 13.23 48.06
N SER A 427 56.65 12.85 49.33
CA SER A 427 57.69 13.10 50.32
C SER A 427 58.46 11.81 50.59
N GLY A 428 59.76 11.79 50.26
CA GLY A 428 60.65 10.67 50.56
C GLY A 428 61.37 10.86 51.89
N HIS A 429 61.51 9.76 52.64
CA HIS A 429 62.21 9.74 53.92
C HIS A 429 63.16 8.54 54.01
N THR A 430 64.28 8.71 54.71
CA THR A 430 65.27 7.65 55.00
C THR A 430 65.37 7.41 56.51
N ASP A 431 66.14 6.40 56.89
CA ASP A 431 66.66 6.25 58.24
C ASP A 431 67.95 7.08 58.42
N ASP A 432 68.58 6.95 59.59
CA ASP A 432 69.84 7.63 59.95
C ASP A 432 71.11 6.95 59.42
N GLN A 433 70.97 6.01 58.47
CA GLN A 433 72.11 5.24 57.97
C GLN A 433 72.63 5.88 56.68
N GLY A 434 73.74 6.60 56.79
CA GLY A 434 74.37 7.28 55.66
C GLY A 434 74.86 8.67 56.05
N SER A 435 75.40 9.41 55.08
CA SER A 435 75.58 10.86 55.27
C SER A 435 74.26 11.58 55.02
N ASN A 436 74.07 12.73 55.66
CA ASN A 436 72.86 13.52 55.48
C ASN A 436 72.67 13.92 54.00
N ASP A 437 73.74 14.33 53.31
CA ASP A 437 73.70 14.65 51.86
C ASP A 437 73.25 13.45 51.00
N TYR A 438 73.71 12.24 51.34
CA TYR A 438 73.31 11.02 50.63
C TYR A 438 71.84 10.67 50.89
N ASN A 439 71.42 10.76 52.15
CA ASN A 439 70.04 10.49 52.57
C ASN A 439 69.07 11.49 51.94
N LEU A 440 69.46 12.76 51.83
CA LEU A 440 68.69 13.79 51.16
C LEU A 440 68.52 13.49 49.67
N ALA A 441 69.60 13.18 48.95
CA ALA A 441 69.55 12.82 47.53
C ALA A 441 68.71 11.56 47.28
N LEU A 442 68.95 10.48 48.04
CA LEU A 442 68.25 9.21 47.88
C LEU A 442 66.74 9.34 48.17
N SER A 443 66.38 10.11 49.20
CA SER A 443 64.98 10.36 49.53
C SER A 443 64.26 11.13 48.42
N TYR A 444 64.93 12.10 47.79
CA TYR A 444 64.42 12.84 46.64
C TYR A 444 64.25 11.93 45.41
N ASP A 445 65.26 11.12 45.08
CA ASP A 445 65.21 10.22 43.92
C ASP A 445 64.06 9.21 44.04
N ARG A 446 63.81 8.69 45.25
CA ARG A 446 62.67 7.80 45.53
C ARG A 446 61.32 8.48 45.34
N ALA A 447 61.18 9.69 45.87
CA ALA A 447 59.97 10.49 45.64
C ALA A 447 59.78 10.76 44.14
N LYS A 448 60.87 11.04 43.42
CA LYS A 448 60.87 11.26 41.98
C LYS A 448 60.43 10.01 41.21
N SER A 449 60.92 8.82 41.55
CA SER A 449 60.50 7.57 40.89
C SER A 449 59.02 7.26 41.07
N VAL A 450 58.44 7.61 42.22
CA VAL A 450 56.98 7.53 42.43
C VAL A 450 56.23 8.53 41.54
N VAL A 451 56.72 9.77 41.45
CA VAL A 451 56.15 10.77 40.52
C VAL A 451 56.25 10.30 39.06
N GLU A 452 57.41 9.79 38.64
CA GLU A 452 57.63 9.29 37.28
C GLU A 452 56.68 8.13 36.94
N TYR A 453 56.42 7.23 37.89
CA TYR A 453 55.42 6.18 37.72
C TYR A 453 54.00 6.75 37.52
N LEU A 454 53.57 7.67 38.39
CA LEU A 454 52.24 8.27 38.29
C LEU A 454 52.06 9.07 37.00
N VAL A 455 53.12 9.75 36.53
CA VAL A 455 53.13 10.43 35.22
C VAL A 455 53.00 9.43 34.09
N MET A 456 53.73 8.30 34.15
CA MET A 456 53.63 7.23 33.16
C MET A 456 52.22 6.64 33.08
N ARG A 457 51.51 6.56 34.21
CA ARG A 457 50.11 6.11 34.28
C ARG A 457 49.11 7.16 33.77
N GLY A 458 49.51 8.43 33.66
CA GLY A 458 48.70 9.49 33.04
C GLY A 458 48.45 10.72 33.93
N VAL A 459 48.98 10.78 35.16
CA VAL A 459 48.82 11.97 36.02
C VAL A 459 49.69 13.11 35.52
N ALA A 460 49.10 14.29 35.31
CA ALA A 460 49.84 15.47 34.89
C ALA A 460 50.97 15.82 35.89
N ALA A 461 52.20 15.99 35.38
CA ALA A 461 53.39 16.16 36.21
C ALA A 461 53.35 17.41 37.11
N ASP A 462 52.65 18.47 36.70
CA ASP A 462 52.48 19.72 37.45
C ASP A 462 51.56 19.58 38.68
N ARG A 463 50.83 18.47 38.78
CA ARG A 463 50.02 18.13 39.96
C ARG A 463 50.84 17.52 41.09
N MET A 464 52.12 17.22 40.86
CA MET A 464 52.96 16.51 41.82
C MET A 464 54.29 17.21 42.02
N VAL A 465 54.75 17.29 43.26
CA VAL A 465 56.11 17.76 43.59
C VAL A 465 56.81 16.68 44.39
N ALA A 466 57.96 16.22 43.89
CA ALA A 466 58.84 15.35 44.66
C ALA A 466 59.67 16.17 45.65
N ARG A 467 59.71 15.75 46.92
CA ARG A 467 60.62 16.30 47.94
C ARG A 467 61.32 15.19 48.71
N GLY A 468 62.62 15.36 48.91
CA GLY A 468 63.41 14.54 49.82
C GLY A 468 63.55 15.24 51.17
N TYR A 469 63.33 14.50 52.26
CA TYR A 469 63.55 14.99 53.62
C TYR A 469 64.69 14.26 54.35
N GLY A 470 65.37 13.32 53.68
CA GLY A 470 66.40 12.50 54.32
C GLY A 470 65.90 11.90 55.64
N GLU A 471 66.71 12.06 56.69
CA GLU A 471 66.42 11.58 58.05
C GLU A 471 65.74 12.63 58.96
N ASP A 472 65.44 13.82 58.44
CA ASP A 472 65.03 14.99 59.25
C ASP A 472 63.62 14.90 59.85
N LYS A 473 62.78 14.00 59.34
CA LYS A 473 61.39 13.79 59.78
C LYS A 473 61.12 12.32 60.19
N PRO A 474 61.73 11.83 61.29
CA PRO A 474 61.52 10.46 61.75
C PRO A 474 60.16 10.30 62.42
N ILE A 475 59.50 9.16 62.18
CA ILE A 475 58.24 8.75 62.83
C ILE A 475 58.44 7.66 63.89
N ALA A 476 59.66 7.11 63.98
CA ALA A 476 60.07 6.17 65.01
C ALA A 476 61.55 6.40 65.37
N PRO A 477 62.02 5.98 66.57
CA PRO A 477 63.44 6.02 66.90
C PRO A 477 64.27 5.17 65.93
N ASN A 478 65.40 5.69 65.44
CA ASN A 478 66.31 4.95 64.57
C ASN A 478 67.18 3.89 65.30
N THR A 479 66.94 3.67 66.59
CA THR A 479 67.71 2.74 67.43
C THR A 479 67.47 1.27 67.11
N SER A 480 66.37 0.92 66.44
CA SER A 480 66.05 -0.46 66.04
C SER A 480 65.87 -0.61 64.52
N ALA A 481 66.07 -1.83 64.01
CA ALA A 481 65.85 -2.13 62.59
C ALA A 481 64.39 -1.88 62.16
N GLU A 482 63.43 -2.14 63.05
CA GLU A 482 62.01 -1.87 62.83
C GLU A 482 61.71 -0.36 62.78
N GLY A 483 62.31 0.43 63.68
CA GLY A 483 62.18 1.89 63.68
C GLY A 483 62.77 2.52 62.43
N ARG A 484 63.94 2.04 61.99
CA ARG A 484 64.54 2.43 60.70
C ARG A 484 63.66 2.05 59.52
N ALA A 485 63.05 0.86 59.53
CA ALA A 485 62.11 0.45 58.49
C ALA A 485 60.86 1.34 58.43
N LYS A 486 60.35 1.79 59.57
CA LYS A 486 59.26 2.77 59.62
C LYS A 486 59.68 4.14 59.06
N ASN A 487 60.92 4.57 59.29
CA ASN A 487 61.41 5.86 58.79
C ASN A 487 61.68 5.86 57.28
N ARG A 488 62.13 4.74 56.70
CA ARG A 488 62.25 4.53 55.26
C ARG A 488 60.86 4.39 54.62
N ARG A 489 60.29 5.50 54.20
CA ARG A 489 58.90 5.54 53.68
C ARG A 489 58.74 6.63 52.64
N VAL A 490 57.65 6.50 51.89
CA VAL A 490 57.11 7.56 51.05
C VAL A 490 55.78 7.99 51.64
N GLU A 491 55.56 9.30 51.68
CA GLU A 491 54.28 9.89 52.03
C GLU A 491 53.72 10.63 50.83
N VAL A 492 52.40 10.69 50.73
CA VAL A 492 51.70 11.63 49.86
C VAL A 492 51.01 12.66 50.73
N VAL A 493 51.26 13.93 50.46
CA VAL A 493 50.73 15.04 51.25
C VAL A 493 49.94 15.94 50.30
N PRO A 494 48.65 16.22 50.56
CA PRO A 494 47.91 17.14 49.72
C PRO A 494 48.48 18.56 49.82
N LEU A 495 48.57 19.23 48.68
CA LEU A 495 48.94 20.63 48.55
C LEU A 495 47.65 21.43 48.36
N ASN A 496 47.38 22.34 49.30
CA ASN A 496 46.23 23.24 49.25
C ASN A 496 46.33 24.29 48.14
#